data_AF-A0A0H2RXB0-F1
#
_entry.id   AF-A0A0H2RXB0-F1
#
_cell.length_a   1.000
_cell.length_b   1.000
_cell.length_c   1.000
_cell.angle_alpha   90.00
_cell.angle_beta   90.00
_cell.angle_gamma   90.00
#
_symmetry.space_group_name_H-M   'P 1'
#
loop_
_entity.id
_entity.type
_entity.pdbx_description
1 polymer ?
#
loop_
_entity_poly.entity_id
_entity_poly.type
_entity_poly.pdbx_seq_one_letter_code
_entity_poly.pdbx_strand_id
1 'polypeptide(L)'
;AAAVAIVAAETHLIEFVNNCGFGTPMLVQNGSVLSTGAAVTVNGPLIDAIASLFVQGACGDNGEGCGIVQTTLQNPTTPGTGSCTEVVLIPPHTFVTAIGFGYFNGCDGAGMDCA
;
A
#
# COMPACT_ATOMS: atom_id res chain seq x y z
N ALA A 1 34.80 -5.38 26.43
CA ALA A 1 33.89 -5.89 25.38
C ALA A 1 33.01 -4.72 24.93
N ALA A 2 32.93 -4.42 23.64
CA ALA A 2 32.07 -3.37 23.11
C ALA A 2 30.70 -3.97 22.77
N ALA A 3 29.63 -3.41 23.33
CA ALA A 3 28.27 -3.79 22.99
C ALA A 3 27.89 -3.13 21.66
N VAL A 4 27.61 -3.95 20.63
CA VAL A 4 27.01 -3.48 19.39
C VAL A 4 25.51 -3.35 19.65
N ALA A 5 25.00 -2.13 19.73
CA ALA A 5 23.57 -1.88 19.79
C ALA A 5 22.96 -2.17 18.41
N ILE A 6 22.16 -3.22 18.32
CA ILE A 6 21.38 -3.50 17.12
C ILE A 6 20.15 -2.59 17.17
N VAL A 7 20.14 -1.53 16.37
CA VAL A 7 18.92 -0.73 16.15
C VAL A 7 18.04 -1.54 15.20
N ALA A 8 16.92 -2.06 15.70
CA ALA A 8 15.89 -2.62 14.84
C ALA A 8 15.22 -1.45 14.11
N ALA A 9 15.70 -1.16 12.90
CA ALA A 9 15.07 -0.19 12.03
C ALA A 9 13.75 -0.77 11.52
N GLU A 10 12.68 0.02 11.59
CA GLU A 10 11.39 -0.33 11.02
C GLU A 10 11.49 -0.52 9.52
N THR A 11 10.87 -1.59 8.99
CA THR A 11 10.82 -1.86 7.56
C THR A 11 9.50 -2.49 7.18
N HIS A 12 8.96 -2.11 6.04
CA HIS A 12 7.72 -2.68 5.48
C HIS A 12 7.98 -3.22 4.08
N LEU A 13 7.52 -4.44 3.82
CA LEU A 13 7.55 -5.05 2.49
C LEU A 13 6.15 -4.97 1.87
N ILE A 14 6.07 -4.44 0.66
CA ILE A 14 4.84 -4.36 -0.11
C ILE A 14 5.02 -5.23 -1.36
N GLU A 15 4.07 -6.13 -1.58
CA GLU A 15 4.01 -7.01 -2.75
C GLU A 15 2.71 -6.75 -3.51
N PHE A 16 2.78 -6.85 -4.84
CA PHE A 16 1.62 -6.63 -5.71
C PHE A 16 1.25 -7.93 -6.42
N VAL A 17 -0.05 -8.26 -6.40
CA VAL A 17 -0.61 -9.37 -7.17
C VAL A 17 -1.63 -8.81 -8.15
N ASN A 18 -1.31 -8.84 -9.44
CA ASN A 18 -2.21 -8.43 -10.50
C ASN A 18 -2.78 -9.65 -11.23
N ASN A 19 -4.02 -10.03 -10.88
CA ASN A 19 -4.73 -11.13 -11.52
C ASN A 19 -5.62 -10.68 -12.70
N CYS A 20 -5.63 -9.39 -13.03
CA CYS A 20 -6.52 -8.82 -14.06
C CYS A 20 -6.01 -9.07 -15.48
N GLY A 21 -4.70 -9.30 -15.65
CA GLY A 21 -4.07 -9.44 -16.97
C GLY A 21 -3.93 -8.12 -17.74
N PHE A 22 -4.22 -6.98 -17.11
CA PHE A 22 -4.05 -5.63 -17.64
C PHE A 22 -3.67 -4.66 -16.51
N GLY A 23 -3.32 -3.43 -16.88
CA GLY A 23 -2.98 -2.37 -15.93
C GLY A 23 -1.61 -2.57 -15.28
N THR A 24 -1.13 -1.54 -14.60
CA THR A 24 0.16 -1.54 -13.89
C THR A 24 -0.09 -1.20 -12.43
N PRO A 25 0.21 -2.10 -11.47
CA PRO A 25 0.14 -1.75 -10.07
C PRO A 25 1.10 -0.59 -9.78
N MET A 26 0.65 0.42 -9.05
CA MET A 26 1.47 1.56 -8.66
C MET A 26 1.42 1.71 -7.15
N LEU A 27 2.57 2.04 -6.55
CA LEU A 27 2.66 2.57 -5.19
C LEU A 27 3.14 4.02 -5.28
N VAL A 28 2.36 4.95 -4.76
CA VAL A 28 2.67 6.38 -4.76
C VAL A 28 2.61 6.91 -3.34
N GLN A 29 3.59 7.72 -2.95
CA GLN A 29 3.56 8.45 -1.68
C GLN A 29 3.96 9.90 -1.93
N ASN A 30 3.12 10.84 -1.48
CA ASN A 30 3.39 12.28 -1.62
C ASN A 30 3.77 12.69 -3.06
N GLY A 31 3.06 12.13 -4.04
CA GLY A 31 3.29 12.36 -5.48
C GLY A 31 4.52 11.66 -6.08
N SER A 32 5.30 10.92 -5.29
CA SER A 32 6.46 10.15 -5.77
C SER A 32 6.09 8.68 -5.98
N VAL A 33 6.39 8.15 -7.16
CA VAL A 33 6.23 6.72 -7.46
C VAL A 33 7.31 5.93 -6.73
N LEU A 34 6.89 5.05 -5.81
CA LEU A 34 7.77 4.15 -5.06
C LEU A 34 7.91 2.78 -5.74
N SER A 35 6.88 2.33 -6.45
CA SER A 35 6.91 1.09 -7.23
C SER A 35 5.90 1.12 -8.38
N THR A 36 6.20 0.38 -9.44
CA THR A 36 5.32 0.12 -10.59
C THR A 36 4.99 -1.38 -10.72
N GLY A 37 4.87 -2.06 -9.57
CA GLY A 37 4.40 -3.45 -9.46
C GLY A 37 5.46 -4.46 -9.02
N ALA A 38 6.71 -4.05 -8.89
CA ALA A 38 7.72 -4.85 -8.21
C ALA A 38 7.52 -4.80 -6.68
N ALA A 39 7.91 -5.86 -5.99
CA ALA A 39 7.98 -5.82 -4.52
C ALA A 39 8.94 -4.73 -4.08
N VAL A 40 8.56 -3.96 -3.05
CA VAL A 40 9.36 -2.84 -2.54
C VAL A 40 9.46 -2.90 -1.03
N THR A 41 10.68 -2.76 -0.52
CA THR A 41 10.94 -2.58 0.91
C THR A 41 11.08 -1.11 1.21
N VAL A 42 10.22 -0.59 2.09
CA VAL A 42 10.28 0.76 2.62
C VAL A 42 11.02 0.71 3.95
N ASN A 43 12.05 1.54 4.10
CA ASN A 43 12.80 1.68 5.34
C ASN A 43 12.20 2.84 6.15
N GLY A 44 11.62 2.53 7.31
CA GLY A 44 10.83 3.45 8.12
C GLY A 44 9.33 3.37 7.83
N PRO A 45 8.54 4.26 8.47
CA PRO A 45 7.09 4.27 8.30
C PRO A 45 6.68 4.69 6.89
N LEU A 46 5.67 4.03 6.34
CA LEU A 46 5.02 4.40 5.09
C LEU A 46 3.69 5.07 5.43
N ILE A 47 3.62 6.40 5.35
CA ILE A 47 2.43 7.17 5.74
C ILE A 47 1.62 7.57 4.51
N ASP A 48 0.31 7.35 4.55
CA ASP A 48 -0.68 7.76 3.52
C ASP A 48 -0.24 7.44 2.08
N ALA A 49 0.34 6.25 1.89
CA ALA A 49 0.67 5.79 0.56
C ALA A 49 -0.57 5.27 -0.16
N ILE A 50 -0.59 5.44 -1.47
CA ILE A 50 -1.68 5.05 -2.35
C ILE A 50 -1.18 3.91 -3.24
N ALA A 51 -1.85 2.78 -3.16
CA ALA A 51 -1.71 1.68 -4.09
C ALA A 51 -2.91 1.64 -5.05
N SER A 52 -2.65 1.48 -6.35
CA SER A 52 -3.70 1.44 -7.37
C SER A 52 -3.32 0.52 -8.53
N LEU A 53 -4.31 0.11 -9.34
CA LEU A 53 -4.07 -0.51 -10.64
C LEU A 53 -4.21 0.56 -11.72
N PHE A 54 -3.09 1.13 -12.16
CA PHE A 54 -3.08 2.18 -13.17
C PHE A 54 -3.45 1.64 -14.55
N VAL A 55 -4.45 2.25 -15.16
CA VAL A 55 -4.86 2.02 -16.55
C VAL A 55 -4.80 3.36 -17.29
N GLN A 56 -3.91 3.44 -18.28
CA GLN A 56 -3.66 4.69 -19.01
C GLN A 56 -4.97 5.23 -19.60
N GLY A 57 -5.27 6.50 -19.31
CA GLY A 57 -6.48 7.19 -19.79
C GLY A 57 -7.76 6.89 -19.00
N ALA A 58 -7.70 5.99 -18.01
CA ALA A 58 -8.83 5.68 -17.11
C ALA A 58 -8.54 6.09 -15.64
N CYS A 59 -7.28 6.02 -15.21
CA CYS A 59 -6.86 6.45 -13.88
C CYS A 59 -5.95 7.69 -13.98
N GLY A 60 -6.06 8.61 -13.01
CA GLY A 60 -5.07 9.65 -12.74
C GLY A 60 -3.81 9.11 -12.07
N ASP A 61 -2.78 9.96 -11.95
CA ASP A 61 -1.47 9.57 -11.42
C ASP A 61 -1.51 9.16 -9.94
N ASN A 62 -2.53 9.59 -9.17
CA ASN A 62 -2.78 9.14 -7.80
C ASN A 62 -3.99 8.18 -7.72
N GLY A 63 -4.36 7.55 -8.84
CA GLY A 63 -5.50 6.64 -8.89
C GLY A 63 -6.87 7.33 -8.91
N GLU A 64 -6.95 8.62 -9.22
CA GLU A 64 -8.22 9.31 -9.45
C GLU A 64 -8.99 8.63 -10.59
N GLY A 65 -10.31 8.52 -10.47
CA GLY A 65 -11.13 7.77 -11.45
C GLY A 65 -11.02 6.25 -11.32
N CYS A 66 -10.22 5.74 -10.37
CA CYS A 66 -10.06 4.31 -10.06
C CYS A 66 -10.19 4.05 -8.56
N GLY A 67 -10.33 2.77 -8.19
CA GLY A 67 -10.34 2.36 -6.80
C GLY A 67 -8.90 2.28 -6.29
N ILE A 68 -8.67 2.73 -5.06
CA ILE A 68 -7.34 2.72 -4.46
C ILE A 68 -7.33 1.97 -3.13
N VAL A 69 -6.15 1.48 -2.77
CA VAL A 69 -5.80 1.05 -1.41
C VAL A 69 -4.97 2.16 -0.79
N GLN A 70 -5.50 2.83 0.23
CA GLN A 70 -4.75 3.80 1.01
C GLN A 70 -4.17 3.10 2.24
N THR A 71 -2.88 3.30 2.50
CA THR A 71 -2.18 2.59 3.57
C THR A 71 -1.25 3.49 4.36
N THR A 72 -1.31 3.34 5.68
CA THR A 72 -0.27 3.74 6.62
C THR A 72 0.30 2.47 7.25
N LEU A 73 1.57 2.18 6.97
CA LEU A 73 2.31 1.10 7.61
C LEU A 73 3.30 1.72 8.59
N GLN A 74 3.01 1.56 9.88
CA GLN A 74 3.89 2.05 10.93
C GLN A 74 3.91 1.13 12.15
N ASN A 75 5.04 1.10 12.86
CA ASN A 75 5.13 0.49 14.18
C ASN A 75 4.34 1.34 15.19
N PRO A 76 3.45 0.72 16.00
CA PRO A 76 2.69 1.46 16.99
C PRO A 76 3.62 2.07 18.05
N THR A 77 3.49 3.38 18.27
CA THR A 77 4.19 4.07 19.38
C THR A 77 3.32 4.14 20.64
N THR A 78 2.01 3.97 20.46
CA THR A 78 0.98 3.88 21.50
C THR A 78 -0.11 2.88 21.06
N PRO A 79 -0.94 2.36 21.98
CA PRO A 79 -2.05 1.49 21.59
C PRO A 79 -2.97 2.17 20.55
N GLY A 80 -3.23 1.48 19.44
CA GLY A 80 -4.11 1.97 18.37
C GLY A 80 -3.44 2.86 17.31
N THR A 81 -2.13 3.11 17.37
CA THR A 81 -1.40 3.92 16.38
C THR A 81 -0.53 3.10 15.44
N GLY A 82 -0.87 1.82 15.25
CA GLY A 82 -0.14 0.94 14.34
C GLY A 82 -0.50 1.18 12.88
N SER A 83 -0.31 0.15 12.08
CA SER A 83 -0.66 0.16 10.66
C SER A 83 -2.17 0.16 10.46
N CYS A 84 -2.63 0.90 9.46
CA CYS A 84 -4.00 0.89 8.97
C CYS A 84 -4.02 0.95 7.44
N THR A 85 -4.96 0.24 6.85
CA THR A 85 -5.13 0.19 5.41
C THR A 85 -6.62 0.13 5.12
N GLU A 86 -7.04 0.82 4.08
CA GLU A 86 -8.42 0.86 3.64
C GLU A 86 -8.53 0.89 2.12
N VAL A 87 -9.68 0.47 1.59
CA VAL A 87 -10.02 0.62 0.17
C VAL A 87 -10.91 1.85 0.01
N VAL A 88 -10.51 2.80 -0.84
CA VAL A 88 -11.23 4.07 -1.05
C VAL A 88 -11.90 4.07 -2.42
N LEU A 89 -13.23 4.22 -2.41
CA LEU A 89 -14.10 4.27 -3.59
C LEU A 89 -14.98 5.54 -3.60
N ILE A 90 -14.62 6.54 -2.81
CA ILE A 90 -15.36 7.80 -2.69
C ILE A 90 -14.73 8.81 -3.67
N PRO A 91 -15.54 9.62 -4.41
CA PRO A 91 -15.03 10.58 -5.38
C PRO A 91 -13.88 11.43 -4.83
N PRO A 92 -12.78 11.61 -5.57
CA PRO A 92 -12.60 11.29 -7.00
C PRO A 92 -12.30 9.82 -7.32
N HIS A 93 -12.25 8.92 -6.33
CA HIS A 93 -12.05 7.49 -6.53
C HIS A 93 -13.39 6.80 -6.80
N THR A 94 -13.36 5.75 -7.61
CA THR A 94 -14.57 5.01 -7.99
C THR A 94 -14.23 3.56 -8.26
N PHE A 95 -15.21 2.67 -8.13
CA PHE A 95 -15.02 1.28 -8.48
C PHE A 95 -14.91 1.10 -10.00
N VAL A 96 -13.81 0.50 -10.46
CA VAL A 96 -13.55 0.17 -11.88
C VAL A 96 -13.14 -1.28 -12.05
N THR A 97 -12.40 -1.81 -11.07
CA THR A 97 -11.99 -3.21 -10.99
C THR A 97 -12.00 -3.64 -9.53
N ALA A 98 -12.11 -4.95 -9.31
CA ALA A 98 -11.90 -5.52 -7.99
C ALA A 98 -10.48 -5.20 -7.50
N ILE A 99 -10.36 -4.77 -6.25
CA ILE A 99 -9.10 -4.42 -5.60
C ILE A 99 -9.21 -4.73 -4.10
N GLY A 100 -8.09 -5.07 -3.47
CA GLY A 100 -8.05 -5.36 -2.06
C GLY A 100 -6.63 -5.35 -1.52
N PHE A 101 -6.50 -5.65 -0.24
CA PHE A 101 -5.22 -5.80 0.44
C PHE A 101 -5.29 -6.92 1.47
N GLY A 102 -4.13 -7.48 1.80
CA GLY A 102 -3.96 -8.43 2.88
C GLY A 102 -2.63 -8.21 3.59
N TYR A 103 -2.63 -8.29 4.91
CA TYR A 103 -1.42 -8.32 5.70
C TYR A 103 -0.78 -9.71 5.67
N PHE A 104 0.54 -9.73 5.86
CA PHE A 104 1.34 -10.94 6.04
C PHE A 104 2.45 -10.69 7.08
N ASN A 105 3.11 -11.74 7.54
CA ASN A 105 4.14 -11.72 8.58
C ASN A 105 3.62 -11.22 9.95
N GLY A 106 2.42 -11.66 10.35
CA GLY A 106 1.92 -11.46 11.72
C GLY A 106 0.41 -11.27 11.84
N CYS A 107 -0.23 -10.77 10.78
CA CYS A 107 -1.69 -10.62 10.66
C CYS A 107 -2.18 -11.30 9.37
N ASP A 108 -1.65 -12.48 9.07
CA ASP A 108 -1.78 -13.13 7.78
C ASP A 108 -3.24 -13.33 7.37
N GLY A 109 -3.61 -12.80 6.20
CA GLY A 109 -4.96 -12.87 5.66
C GLY A 109 -5.96 -11.88 6.25
N ALA A 110 -5.56 -11.08 7.24
CA ALA A 110 -6.35 -9.92 7.65
C ALA A 110 -6.31 -8.86 6.54
N GLY A 111 -7.46 -8.32 6.18
CA GLY A 111 -7.57 -7.38 5.07
C GLY A 111 -9.01 -7.24 4.58
N MET A 112 -9.17 -6.68 3.40
CA MET A 112 -10.46 -6.60 2.73
C MET A 112 -10.30 -6.55 1.21
N ASP A 113 -11.32 -7.04 0.53
CA ASP A 113 -11.49 -6.93 -0.91
C ASP A 113 -12.77 -6.14 -1.20
N CYS A 114 -12.73 -5.27 -2.20
CA CYS A 114 -13.91 -4.76 -2.86
C CYS A 114 -13.96 -5.37 -4.26
N ALA A 115 -14.99 -6.17 -4.53
CA ALA A 115 -15.17 -6.92 -5.78
C ALA A 115 -16.61 -6.82 -6.28
#